data_AF-A0A1Q6VQS7-F1
#
_entry.id   AF-A0A1Q6VQS7-F1
#
_cell.length_a   1.000
_cell.length_b   1.000
_cell.length_c   1.000
_cell.angle_alpha   90.00
_cell.angle_beta   90.00
_cell.angle_gamma   90.00
#
_symmetry.space_group_name_H-M   'P 1'
#
loop_
_entity.id
_entity.type
_entity.pdbx_description
1 polymer ?
#
loop_
_entity_poly.entity_id
_entity_poly.type
_entity_poly.pdbx_seq_one_letter_code
_entity_poly.pdbx_strand_id
1 'polypeptide(L)'
;MSNRRSPAIIRVGAKRRETGPPPRRKRPEALTNREHEILQLIWAGLKNKEIAQRLKISVKTVEAHRANMMKKVRVSNTAQLLKASIQGGMIEVR
;
A
#
# COMPACT_ATOMS: atom_id res chain seq x y z
N MET A 1 33.32 7.33 -64.59
CA MET A 1 32.32 8.22 -63.98
C MET A 1 31.48 7.45 -62.97
N SER A 2 31.67 7.71 -61.67
CA SER A 2 30.94 7.06 -60.57
C SER A 2 29.54 7.66 -60.43
N ASN A 3 28.52 6.95 -60.92
CA ASN A 3 27.13 7.31 -60.66
C ASN A 3 26.68 6.72 -59.31
N ARG A 4 27.08 7.37 -58.20
CA ARG A 4 26.48 7.16 -56.88
C ARG A 4 25.63 8.37 -56.55
N ARG A 5 24.31 8.21 -56.51
CA ARG A 5 23.38 8.97 -55.65
C ARG A 5 21.95 8.48 -55.86
N SER A 6 21.54 7.52 -55.03
CA SER A 6 20.13 7.32 -54.68
C SER A 6 20.07 7.24 -53.15
N PRO A 7 19.40 8.18 -52.46
CA PRO A 7 19.20 8.10 -51.03
C PRO A 7 17.85 7.43 -50.76
N ALA A 8 17.86 6.16 -50.36
CA ALA A 8 16.67 5.48 -49.87
C ALA A 8 16.63 5.58 -48.34
N ILE A 9 15.78 6.48 -47.86
CA ILE A 9 15.55 6.81 -46.47
C ILE A 9 14.71 5.67 -45.85
N ILE A 10 15.30 4.82 -45.02
CA ILE A 10 14.56 3.82 -44.24
C ILE A 10 13.92 4.54 -43.04
N ARG A 11 12.63 4.88 -43.14
CA ARG A 11 11.81 5.29 -42.00
C ARG A 11 10.95 4.11 -41.56
N VAL A 12 11.51 3.26 -40.69
CA VAL A 12 10.72 2.26 -39.95
C VAL A 12 11.15 2.30 -38.49
N GLY A 13 10.25 2.80 -37.66
CA GLY A 13 10.42 2.89 -36.22
C GLY A 13 9.11 3.32 -35.57
N ALA A 14 8.02 2.64 -35.93
CA ALA A 14 6.75 2.77 -35.24
C ALA A 14 6.96 2.35 -33.78
N LYS A 15 7.13 3.34 -32.91
CA LYS A 15 7.29 3.19 -31.46
C LYS A 15 6.07 2.41 -30.95
N ARG A 16 6.29 1.12 -30.69
CA ARG A 16 5.28 0.23 -30.11
C ARG A 16 4.86 0.81 -28.76
N ARG A 17 3.53 0.86 -28.61
CA ARG A 17 2.73 1.14 -27.42
C ARG A 17 3.45 0.84 -26.11
N GLU A 18 3.78 1.88 -25.36
CA GLU A 18 4.09 1.78 -23.93
C GLU A 18 2.88 2.25 -23.14
N THR A 19 1.78 1.49 -23.18
CA THR A 19 0.82 1.53 -22.06
C THR A 19 1.47 0.77 -20.92
N GLY A 20 2.39 1.44 -20.22
CA GLY A 20 2.93 0.93 -18.97
C GLY A 20 1.79 0.59 -18.01
N PRO A 21 1.90 -0.45 -17.17
CA PRO A 21 0.89 -0.75 -16.18
C PRO A 21 0.60 0.52 -15.37
N PRO A 22 -0.67 0.81 -15.02
CA PRO A 22 -1.01 1.97 -14.20
C PRO A 22 -0.07 1.98 -12.99
N PRO A 23 0.38 3.17 -12.52
CA PRO A 23 1.32 3.26 -11.41
C PRO A 23 0.80 2.35 -10.32
N ARG A 24 1.54 1.26 -10.04
CA ARG A 24 1.19 0.31 -8.99
C ARG A 24 1.02 1.19 -7.77
N ARG A 25 -0.23 1.47 -7.37
CA ARG A 25 -0.54 2.27 -6.17
C ARG A 25 0.39 1.69 -5.13
N LYS A 26 1.37 2.48 -4.68
CA LYS A 26 2.42 2.01 -3.77
C LYS A 26 1.68 1.21 -2.73
N ARG A 27 1.85 -0.12 -2.74
CA ARG A 27 1.18 -0.97 -1.76
C ARG A 27 1.58 -0.34 -0.44
N PRO A 28 0.60 0.07 0.41
CA PRO A 28 0.96 0.67 1.67
C PRO A 28 1.97 -0.27 2.31
N GLU A 29 3.07 0.29 2.82
CA GLU A 29 4.15 -0.50 3.41
C GLU A 29 3.52 -1.57 4.30
N ALA A 30 3.84 -2.83 4.01
CA ALA A 30 3.17 -3.95 4.64
C ALA A 30 3.26 -3.76 6.17
N LEU A 31 2.11 -3.80 6.82
CA LEU A 31 2.06 -3.74 8.27
C LEU A 31 2.85 -4.92 8.84
N THR A 32 3.57 -4.67 9.91
CA THR A 32 4.27 -5.73 10.66
C THR A 32 3.25 -6.68 11.29
N ASN A 33 3.67 -7.89 11.65
CA ASN A 33 2.78 -8.87 12.30
C ASN A 33 2.05 -8.28 13.52
N ARG A 34 2.75 -7.48 14.34
CA ARG A 34 2.17 -6.86 15.53
C ARG A 34 1.13 -5.78 15.19
N GLU A 35 1.39 -5.04 14.11
CA GLU A 35 0.45 -4.04 13.58
C GLU A 35 -0.80 -4.73 13.01
N HIS A 36 -0.66 -5.84 12.27
CA HIS A 36 -1.78 -6.67 11.84
C HIS A 36 -2.61 -7.19 13.01
N GLU A 37 -1.95 -7.69 14.06
CA GLU A 37 -2.65 -8.19 15.24
C GLU A 37 -3.48 -7.08 15.91
N ILE A 38 -2.90 -5.90 16.10
CA ILE A 38 -3.62 -4.73 16.63
C ILE A 38 -4.77 -4.33 15.70
N LEU A 39 -4.54 -4.31 14.39
CA LEU A 39 -5.53 -3.95 13.39
C LEU A 39 -6.72 -4.92 13.40
N GLN A 40 -6.49 -6.23 13.55
CA GLN A 40 -7.54 -7.23 13.68
C GLN A 40 -8.37 -7.03 14.95
N LEU A 41 -7.72 -6.66 16.06
CA LEU A 41 -8.45 -6.38 17.30
C LEU A 41 -9.28 -5.09 17.20
N ILE A 42 -8.76 -4.07 16.50
CA ILE A 42 -9.54 -2.85 16.19
C ILE A 42 -10.73 -3.20 15.29
N TRP A 43 -10.54 -4.06 14.29
CA TRP A 43 -11.61 -4.54 13.42
C TRP A 43 -12.70 -5.30 14.20
N ALA A 44 -12.30 -6.10 15.19
CA ALA A 44 -13.21 -6.77 16.12
C ALA A 44 -13.96 -5.81 17.08
N GLY A 45 -13.72 -4.50 16.98
CA GLY A 45 -14.39 -3.48 17.80
C GLY A 45 -13.82 -3.29 19.20
N LEU A 46 -12.65 -3.86 19.50
CA LEU A 46 -12.02 -3.75 20.82
C LEU A 46 -11.48 -2.34 21.06
N LYS A 47 -11.65 -1.85 22.28
CA LYS A 47 -11.10 -0.57 22.75
C LYS A 47 -9.59 -0.70 23.00
N ASN A 48 -8.86 0.42 22.96
CA ASN A 48 -7.42 0.44 23.23
C ASN A 48 -7.00 -0.24 24.54
N LYS A 49 -7.83 -0.11 25.59
CA LYS A 49 -7.58 -0.76 26.89
C LYS A 49 -7.68 -2.30 26.78
N GLU A 50 -8.66 -2.80 26.04
CA GLU A 50 -8.86 -4.25 25.85
C GLU A 50 -7.78 -4.83 24.94
N ILE A 51 -7.40 -4.12 23.88
CA ILE A 51 -6.26 -4.47 23.03
C ILE A 51 -4.98 -4.55 23.86
N ALA A 52 -4.72 -3.54 24.69
CA ALA A 52 -3.57 -3.49 25.58
C ALA A 52 -3.53 -4.68 26.54
N GLN A 53 -4.66 -5.01 27.19
CA GLN A 53 -4.78 -6.17 28.07
C GLN A 53 -4.53 -7.48 27.33
N ARG A 54 -5.15 -7.67 26.15
CA ARG A 54 -5.04 -8.91 25.37
C ARG A 54 -3.63 -9.15 24.84
N LEU A 55 -2.94 -8.07 24.44
CA LEU A 55 -1.58 -8.11 23.93
C LEU A 55 -0.51 -8.01 25.04
N LYS A 56 -0.92 -7.85 26.31
CA LYS A 56 -0.06 -7.63 27.49
C LYS A 56 0.93 -6.46 27.29
N ILE A 57 0.46 -5.36 26.72
CA ILE A 57 1.22 -4.13 26.49
C ILE A 57 0.51 -2.93 27.10
N SER A 58 1.19 -1.79 27.21
CA SER A 58 0.55 -0.55 27.67
C SER A 58 -0.38 0.05 26.61
N VAL A 59 -1.43 0.74 27.05
CA VAL A 59 -2.33 1.52 26.18
C VAL A 59 -1.55 2.52 25.33
N LYS A 60 -0.54 3.17 25.91
CA LYS A 60 0.37 4.10 25.20
C LYS A 60 1.13 3.40 24.08
N THR A 61 1.49 2.13 24.27
CA THR A 61 2.15 1.32 23.25
C THR A 61 1.19 0.99 22.10
N VAL A 62 -0.08 0.66 22.41
CA VAL A 62 -1.12 0.47 21.37
C VAL A 62 -1.30 1.75 20.54
N GLU A 63 -1.34 2.91 21.18
CA GLU A 63 -1.44 4.20 20.50
C GLU A 63 -0.23 4.50 19.61
N ALA A 64 0.98 4.21 20.09
CA ALA A 64 2.20 4.34 19.30
C ALA A 64 2.18 3.42 18.07
N HIS A 65 1.77 2.16 18.22
CA HIS A 65 1.57 1.25 17.09
C HIS A 65 0.52 1.79 16.12
N ARG A 66 -0.63 2.28 16.60
CA ARG A 66 -1.66 2.91 15.74
C ARG A 66 -1.11 4.10 14.96
N ALA A 67 -0.33 4.97 15.61
CA ALA A 67 0.30 6.10 14.94
C ALA A 67 1.27 5.65 13.84
N ASN A 68 2.07 4.60 14.10
CA ASN A 68 2.98 4.04 13.11
C ASN A 68 2.24 3.40 11.93
N MET A 69 1.16 2.64 12.20
CA MET A 69 0.29 2.09 11.15
C MET A 69 -0.33 3.20 10.29
N MET A 70 -0.85 4.25 10.93
CA MET A 70 -1.44 5.39 10.24
C MET A 70 -0.42 6.11 9.35
N LYS A 71 0.82 6.28 9.82
CA LYS A 71 1.92 6.84 9.02
C LYS A 71 2.28 5.96 7.82
N LYS A 72 2.39 4.65 8.02
CA LYS A 72 2.70 3.67 6.94
C LYS A 72 1.63 3.64 5.85
N VAL A 73 0.36 3.64 6.27
CA VAL A 73 -0.79 3.58 5.35
C VAL A 73 -1.17 4.97 4.82
N ARG A 74 -0.55 6.05 5.36
CA ARG A 74 -0.80 7.46 5.01
C ARG A 74 -2.25 7.88 5.22
N VAL A 75 -2.79 7.49 6.37
CA VAL A 75 -4.17 7.79 6.79
C VAL A 75 -4.16 8.61 8.06
N SER A 76 -5.18 9.44 8.25
CA SER A 76 -5.25 10.36 9.40
C SER A 76 -6.17 9.85 10.51
N ASN A 77 -6.99 8.84 10.22
CA ASN A 77 -7.92 8.30 11.19
C ASN A 77 -8.00 6.77 11.11
N THR A 78 -8.56 6.16 12.15
CA THR A 78 -8.66 4.70 12.26
C THR A 78 -9.73 4.09 11.35
N ALA A 79 -10.81 4.79 11.06
CA ALA A 79 -11.78 4.34 10.07
C ALA A 79 -11.17 4.29 8.65
N GLN A 80 -10.31 5.25 8.30
CA GLN A 80 -9.53 5.28 7.07
C GLN A 80 -8.48 4.17 7.08
N LEU A 81 -7.85 3.90 8.22
CA LEU A 81 -6.97 2.74 8.36
C LEU A 81 -7.72 1.45 8.05
N LEU A 82 -8.87 1.20 8.70
CA LEU A 82 -9.70 0.02 8.44
C LEU A 82 -10.15 -0.05 6.97
N LYS A 83 -10.64 1.06 6.41
CA LYS A 83 -11.04 1.13 5.00
C LYS A 83 -9.88 0.80 4.06
N ALA A 84 -8.70 1.40 4.29
CA ALA A 84 -7.51 1.15 3.49
C ALA A 84 -7.01 -0.30 3.65
N SER A 85 -7.14 -0.87 4.84
CA SER A 85 -6.78 -2.26 5.11
C SER A 85 -7.72 -3.25 4.42
N ILE A 86 -9.03 -2.97 4.35
CA ILE A 86 -9.99 -3.78 3.58
C ILE A 86 -9.72 -3.66 2.09
N GLN A 87 -9.55 -2.42 1.58
CA GLN A 87 -9.25 -2.17 0.17
C GLN A 87 -7.90 -2.75 -0.27
N GLY A 88 -6.94 -2.84 0.65
CA GLY A 88 -5.63 -3.44 0.44
C GLY A 88 -5.59 -4.95 0.62
N GLY A 89 -6.69 -5.59 1.02
CA GLY A 89 -6.74 -7.03 1.31
C GLY A 89 -5.92 -7.44 2.54
N MET A 90 -5.63 -6.51 3.45
CA MET A 90 -4.94 -6.77 4.73
C MET A 90 -5.89 -7.34 5.79
N ILE A 91 -7.19 -7.02 5.66
CA ILE A 91 -8.26 -7.58 6.48
C ILE A 91 -9.24 -8.25 5.51
N GLU A 92 -9.52 -9.52 5.74
CA GLU A 92 -10.59 -10.23 5.06
C GLU A 92 -11.89 -10.02 5.84
N VAL A 93 -12.87 -9.37 5.22
CA VAL A 93 -14.24 -9.29 5.74
C VAL A 93 -14.94 -10.54 5.27
N ARG A 94 -15.13 -11.49 6.18
CA ARG A 94 -15.81 -12.75 5.92
C ARG A 94 -17.22 -12.73 6.48
#